data_AF-A0A5J6V235-F1
#
_entry.id   AF-A0A5J6V235-F1
#
_cell.length_a   1.000
_cell.length_b   1.000
_cell.length_c   1.000
_cell.angle_alpha   90.00
_cell.angle_beta   90.00
_cell.angle_gamma   90.00
#
_symmetry.space_group_name_H-M   'P 1'
#
loop_
_entity.id
_entity.type
_entity.pdbx_description
1 polymer ?
#
loop_
_entity_poly.entity_id
_entity_poly.type
_entity_poly.pdbx_seq_one_letter_code
_entity_poly.pdbx_strand_id
1 'polypeptide(L)'
;MSETDRDVLALLDRAAADSPPLHLDRDAVIGRGRQIARRRRAGGTGMAIGALALAGAVWLGPGLGSDLLGTQQISPASVSWEVDEPTRLTVLDGVTRGGNVSPLTVTKGPDGSASATFTVEGVEETVEGRTMAGGVDLFVGGRATVAVWADPEGDQHQVQPWPNSYRGYEIGRAQGDDDLWYLVSDAGYLPEDLLFFSDHDVWTASGTVAETVELTDGRAEAVAFSLSGLDVTGVVHHGSLNVMEADSFGLTGGEEAWWRGGDVYSVTIVRAPDEATHVRPVWLDEEDAVRLVGGRAETVRVGDAAYSTFSHAGEENPLDPASLSPSTFQWSADGHTWHNKGDDGEGIDDPVTTVGPGARILLLGEAYEVAVDAYGWPQLLEADGTVFLTVSDSDGPPGGSGGGGIIMWRQHWWPWSDHHKVHFSYSHGDRDPEPPPVSGQDVVTITGPAGEVSVVAVPAGS
;
A
#
# COMPACT_ATOMS: atom_id res chain seq x y z
N MET A 1 -4.19 -53.95 19.89
CA MET A 1 -4.40 -52.49 19.91
C MET A 1 -3.39 -51.92 20.87
N SER A 2 -2.44 -51.17 20.31
CA SER A 2 -1.44 -50.45 21.11
C SER A 2 -2.11 -49.31 21.88
N GLU A 3 -1.47 -48.82 22.92
CA GLU A 3 -1.94 -47.66 23.70
C GLU A 3 -2.11 -46.43 22.80
N THR A 4 -1.23 -46.29 21.80
CA THR A 4 -1.27 -45.28 20.75
C THR A 4 -2.53 -45.37 19.88
N ASP A 5 -3.03 -46.57 19.57
CA ASP A 5 -4.28 -46.73 18.80
C ASP A 5 -5.50 -46.21 19.59
N ARG A 6 -5.48 -46.34 20.92
CA ARG A 6 -6.58 -45.84 21.77
C ARG A 6 -6.56 -44.33 21.89
N ASP A 7 -5.38 -43.71 21.96
CA ASP A 7 -5.26 -42.26 22.04
C ASP A 7 -5.66 -41.58 20.73
N VAL A 8 -5.31 -42.18 19.58
CA VAL A 8 -5.76 -41.70 18.26
C VAL A 8 -7.28 -41.81 18.13
N LEU A 9 -7.88 -42.91 18.56
CA LEU A 9 -9.34 -43.07 18.53
C LEU A 9 -10.04 -42.09 19.49
N ALA A 10 -9.47 -41.84 20.67
CA ALA A 10 -10.01 -40.86 21.62
C ALA A 10 -9.93 -39.41 21.09
N LEU A 11 -8.88 -39.07 20.34
CA LEU A 11 -8.77 -37.77 19.66
C LEU A 11 -9.78 -37.62 18.51
N LEU A 12 -10.00 -38.68 17.73
CA LEU A 12 -10.99 -38.69 16.65
C LEU A 12 -12.43 -38.62 17.19
N ASP A 13 -12.74 -39.32 18.28
CA ASP A 13 -14.04 -39.23 18.94
C ASP A 13 -14.28 -37.83 19.53
N ARG A 14 -13.25 -37.18 20.07
CA ARG A 14 -13.35 -35.78 20.56
C ARG A 14 -13.57 -34.80 19.40
N ALA A 15 -12.86 -34.96 18.29
CA ALA A 15 -13.05 -34.12 17.09
C ALA A 15 -14.45 -34.32 16.44
N ALA A 16 -14.98 -35.55 16.49
CA ALA A 16 -16.33 -35.85 16.04
C ALA A 16 -17.41 -35.27 16.97
N ALA A 17 -17.15 -35.21 18.29
CA ALA A 17 -18.07 -34.64 19.28
C ALA A 17 -18.16 -33.10 19.21
N ASP A 18 -17.07 -32.44 18.83
CA ASP A 18 -16.99 -30.97 18.72
C ASP A 18 -17.29 -30.44 17.31
N SER A 19 -17.59 -31.32 16.35
CA SER A 19 -18.04 -30.91 15.02
C SER A 19 -19.47 -30.34 15.11
N PRO A 20 -19.74 -29.09 14.68
CA PRO A 20 -21.09 -28.53 14.68
C PRO A 20 -22.05 -29.47 13.94
N PRO A 21 -23.28 -29.69 14.44
CA PRO A 21 -24.22 -30.57 13.77
C PRO A 21 -24.45 -30.07 12.35
N LEU A 22 -24.00 -30.85 11.36
CA LEU A 22 -24.23 -30.65 9.92
C LEU A 22 -25.69 -30.93 9.52
N HIS A 23 -26.64 -30.62 10.41
CA HIS A 23 -28.05 -30.63 10.09
C HIS A 23 -28.39 -29.26 9.54
N LEU A 24 -28.08 -29.06 8.26
CA LEU A 24 -28.73 -28.02 7.49
C LEU A 24 -30.23 -28.37 7.47
N ASP A 25 -31.02 -27.57 8.19
CA ASP A 25 -32.46 -27.70 8.19
C ASP A 25 -32.95 -27.58 6.74
N ARG A 26 -33.53 -28.66 6.24
CA ARG A 26 -34.04 -28.77 4.88
C ARG A 26 -35.06 -27.66 4.60
N ASP A 27 -35.86 -27.28 5.59
CA ASP A 27 -36.86 -26.22 5.43
C ASP A 27 -36.22 -24.82 5.41
N ALA A 28 -35.10 -24.61 6.12
CA ALA A 28 -34.30 -23.39 6.02
C ALA A 28 -33.62 -23.25 4.65
N VAL A 29 -33.06 -24.35 4.10
CA VAL A 29 -32.47 -24.37 2.76
C VAL A 29 -33.54 -24.16 1.68
N ILE A 30 -34.69 -24.82 1.80
CA ILE A 30 -35.83 -24.62 0.89
C ILE A 30 -36.40 -23.21 1.03
N GLY A 31 -36.43 -22.65 2.24
CA GLY A 31 -36.86 -21.28 2.52
C GLY A 31 -35.95 -20.26 1.83
N ARG A 32 -34.63 -20.37 2.03
CA ARG A 32 -33.61 -19.54 1.37
C ARG A 32 -33.67 -19.70 -0.15
N GLY A 33 -33.80 -20.92 -0.65
CA GLY A 33 -33.95 -21.20 -2.09
C GLY A 33 -35.22 -20.61 -2.69
N ARG A 34 -36.34 -20.63 -1.97
CA ARG A 34 -37.60 -19.97 -2.39
C ARG A 34 -37.51 -18.45 -2.34
N GLN A 35 -36.79 -17.89 -1.37
CA GLN A 35 -36.52 -16.45 -1.28
C GLN A 35 -35.71 -15.99 -2.50
N ILE A 36 -34.62 -16.70 -2.83
CA ILE A 36 -33.80 -16.44 -4.03
C ILE A 36 -34.62 -16.61 -5.32
N ALA A 37 -35.46 -17.64 -5.42
CA ALA A 37 -36.30 -17.87 -6.59
C ALA A 37 -37.44 -16.84 -6.74
N ARG A 38 -37.95 -16.27 -5.63
CA ARG A 38 -38.90 -15.14 -5.67
C ARG A 38 -38.21 -13.86 -6.14
N ARG A 39 -36.97 -13.60 -5.69
CA ARG A 39 -36.15 -12.47 -6.17
C ARG A 39 -35.95 -12.53 -7.68
N ARG A 40 -35.64 -13.71 -8.24
CA ARG A 40 -35.52 -13.91 -9.71
C ARG A 40 -36.81 -13.73 -10.51
N ARG A 41 -37.99 -13.74 -9.88
CA ARG A 41 -39.27 -13.47 -10.56
C ARG A 41 -39.74 -12.02 -10.41
N ALA A 42 -39.20 -11.28 -9.43
CA ALA A 42 -39.47 -9.86 -9.28
C ALA A 42 -38.58 -9.00 -10.20
N GLY A 43 -37.39 -9.48 -10.60
CA GLY A 43 -36.44 -8.72 -11.43
C GLY A 43 -36.14 -9.28 -12.82
N GLY A 44 -37.03 -10.03 -13.48
CA GLY A 44 -36.65 -10.56 -14.80
C GLY A 44 -37.71 -11.32 -15.58
N THR A 45 -38.53 -10.58 -16.33
CA THR A 45 -39.19 -11.15 -17.53
C THR A 45 -38.82 -10.31 -18.75
N GLY A 46 -37.62 -10.52 -19.28
CA GLY A 46 -37.31 -10.12 -20.65
C GLY A 46 -35.92 -9.57 -20.88
N MET A 47 -34.96 -10.46 -21.14
CA MET A 47 -34.14 -10.43 -22.38
C MET A 47 -33.29 -11.71 -22.43
N ALA A 48 -33.85 -12.73 -23.07
CA ALA A 48 -33.07 -13.80 -23.66
C ALA A 48 -32.56 -13.31 -25.01
N ILE A 49 -31.24 -13.30 -25.19
CA ILE A 49 -30.45 -13.70 -26.39
C ILE A 49 -29.02 -13.20 -26.14
N GLY A 50 -28.07 -14.11 -25.87
CA GLY A 50 -26.65 -13.74 -25.84
C GLY A 50 -25.67 -14.56 -24.99
N ALA A 51 -26.00 -15.76 -24.50
CA ALA A 51 -25.01 -16.59 -23.79
C ALA A 51 -25.04 -18.05 -24.27
N LEU A 52 -24.23 -18.34 -25.29
CA LEU A 52 -23.88 -19.71 -25.67
C LEU A 52 -22.52 -19.71 -26.40
N ALA A 53 -21.42 -19.56 -25.65
CA ALA A 53 -20.11 -20.15 -25.96
C ALA A 53 -19.06 -19.73 -24.92
N LEU A 54 -18.71 -20.64 -24.01
CA LEU A 54 -17.35 -21.07 -23.68
C LEU A 54 -17.31 -21.73 -22.31
N ALA A 55 -17.77 -22.98 -22.28
CA ALA A 55 -17.24 -23.96 -21.36
C ALA A 55 -16.13 -24.71 -22.11
N GLY A 56 -14.87 -24.55 -21.66
CA GLY A 56 -13.77 -25.42 -22.09
C GLY A 56 -12.44 -24.70 -22.26
N ALA A 57 -11.67 -24.60 -21.17
CA ALA A 57 -10.23 -24.89 -21.14
C ALA A 57 -9.68 -24.60 -19.74
N VAL A 58 -9.63 -25.62 -18.89
CA VAL A 58 -8.66 -25.67 -17.79
C VAL A 58 -7.49 -26.52 -18.29
N TRP A 59 -6.28 -26.01 -18.05
CA TRP A 59 -5.00 -26.72 -18.03
C TRP A 59 -4.27 -26.96 -19.37
N LEU A 60 -3.23 -26.17 -19.64
CA LEU A 60 -1.86 -26.62 -19.98
C LEU A 60 -0.91 -25.41 -20.21
N GLY A 61 0.10 -25.26 -19.34
CA GLY A 61 1.44 -24.78 -19.72
C GLY A 61 1.81 -23.30 -19.45
N PRO A 62 2.90 -23.02 -18.71
CA PRO A 62 3.48 -21.69 -18.60
C PRO A 62 4.43 -21.43 -19.79
N GLY A 63 4.25 -20.32 -20.49
CA GLY A 63 5.22 -19.89 -21.49
C GLY A 63 4.66 -19.00 -22.59
N LEU A 64 5.00 -17.71 -22.49
CA LEU A 64 5.19 -16.76 -23.59
C LEU A 64 3.93 -16.34 -24.37
N GLY A 65 3.45 -15.12 -24.10
CA GLY A 65 2.57 -14.39 -25.01
C GLY A 65 1.53 -13.51 -24.32
N SER A 66 2.00 -12.46 -23.63
CA SER A 66 1.20 -11.40 -23.04
C SER A 66 0.58 -10.49 -24.12
N ASP A 67 -0.48 -10.93 -24.80
CA ASP A 67 -1.24 -10.05 -25.73
C ASP A 67 -2.65 -10.57 -26.12
N LEU A 68 -3.26 -11.48 -25.35
CA LEU A 68 -4.61 -12.02 -25.64
C LEU A 68 -5.64 -11.85 -24.50
N LEU A 69 -5.34 -11.02 -23.50
CA LEU A 69 -6.35 -10.53 -22.57
C LEU A 69 -7.04 -9.33 -23.21
N GLY A 70 -8.08 -9.59 -23.99
CA GLY A 70 -9.01 -8.52 -24.35
C GLY A 70 -9.47 -7.86 -23.07
N THR A 71 -9.22 -6.55 -22.94
CA THR A 71 -9.75 -5.74 -21.85
C THR A 71 -11.24 -6.04 -21.76
N GLN A 72 -11.65 -6.78 -20.73
CA GLN A 72 -13.05 -7.01 -20.46
C GLN A 72 -13.64 -5.60 -20.35
N GLN A 73 -14.48 -5.22 -21.32
CA GLN A 73 -15.13 -3.93 -21.30
C GLN A 73 -16.15 -3.99 -20.18
N ILE A 74 -15.69 -3.74 -18.96
CA ILE A 74 -16.53 -3.57 -17.79
C ILE A 74 -17.25 -2.26 -18.07
N SER A 75 -18.46 -2.38 -18.61
CA SER A 75 -19.45 -1.33 -18.40
C SER A 75 -19.57 -1.22 -16.87
N PRO A 76 -19.51 -0.03 -16.26
CA PRO A 76 -19.70 0.19 -14.82
C PRO A 76 -21.10 -0.25 -14.39
N ALA A 77 -21.38 -1.54 -14.51
CA ALA A 77 -22.69 -2.08 -14.74
C ALA A 77 -23.55 -1.82 -13.51
N SER A 78 -24.57 -1.00 -13.73
CA SER A 78 -25.88 -1.11 -13.10
C SER A 78 -25.89 -1.13 -11.58
N VAL A 79 -25.21 -0.18 -10.95
CA VAL A 79 -25.55 0.25 -9.58
C VAL A 79 -26.85 1.09 -9.57
N SER A 80 -27.59 1.10 -10.68
CA SER A 80 -28.93 1.67 -10.79
C SER A 80 -29.96 0.65 -10.33
N TRP A 81 -30.69 0.95 -9.26
CA TRP A 81 -31.93 0.25 -8.95
C TRP A 81 -33.07 0.82 -9.79
N GLU A 82 -33.64 0.03 -10.67
CA GLU A 82 -34.83 0.42 -11.46
C GLU A 82 -36.10 -0.11 -10.78
N VAL A 83 -37.21 0.60 -10.99
CA VAL A 83 -38.50 0.20 -10.43
C VAL A 83 -39.54 0.15 -11.55
N ASP A 84 -40.30 -0.93 -11.61
CA ASP A 84 -41.37 -1.08 -12.61
C ASP A 84 -42.61 -0.24 -12.27
N GLU A 85 -42.78 0.08 -10.98
CA GLU A 85 -43.88 0.88 -10.45
C GLU A 85 -43.34 1.91 -9.45
N PRO A 86 -44.02 3.07 -9.27
CA PRO A 86 -43.62 4.07 -8.28
C PRO A 86 -43.45 3.44 -6.90
N THR A 87 -42.21 3.39 -6.42
CA THR A 87 -41.84 2.70 -5.19
C THR A 87 -41.42 3.73 -4.15
N ARG A 88 -41.98 3.60 -2.95
CA ARG A 88 -41.63 4.41 -1.79
C ARG A 88 -40.85 3.55 -0.80
N LEU A 89 -39.62 3.95 -0.53
CA LEU A 89 -38.69 3.27 0.37
C LEU A 89 -38.42 4.15 1.59
N THR A 90 -38.54 3.59 2.79
CA THR A 90 -38.03 4.23 4.00
C THR A 90 -36.57 3.84 4.16
N VAL A 91 -35.66 4.78 3.94
CA VAL A 91 -34.22 4.55 4.02
C VAL A 91 -33.76 4.64 5.47
N LEU A 92 -34.30 5.60 6.22
CA LEU A 92 -34.05 5.82 7.66
C LEU A 92 -35.37 6.08 8.40
N ASP A 93 -35.67 5.30 9.44
CA ASP A 93 -36.89 5.40 10.26
C ASP A 93 -36.66 5.97 11.67
N GLY A 94 -35.49 6.57 11.97
CA GLY A 94 -35.23 7.07 13.32
C GLY A 94 -33.84 7.63 13.60
N VAL A 95 -33.65 8.04 14.86
CA VAL A 95 -32.48 8.77 15.40
C VAL A 95 -31.18 8.03 15.11
N THR A 96 -30.32 8.63 14.29
CA THR A 96 -29.00 8.09 13.99
C THR A 96 -27.94 8.57 14.98
N ARG A 97 -26.80 7.87 15.05
CA ARG A 97 -25.73 8.10 16.05
C ARG A 97 -25.00 9.45 15.88
N GLY A 98 -25.23 10.20 14.80
CA GLY A 98 -24.47 11.41 14.50
C GLY A 98 -25.17 12.50 13.68
N GLY A 99 -26.41 12.30 13.21
CA GLY A 99 -27.11 13.26 12.35
C GLY A 99 -28.55 13.54 12.79
N ASN A 100 -29.00 14.78 12.62
CA ASN A 100 -30.38 15.20 12.89
C ASN A 100 -31.35 14.86 11.73
N VAL A 101 -30.98 13.92 10.84
CA VAL A 101 -31.74 13.58 9.62
C VAL A 101 -32.62 12.37 9.89
N SER A 102 -33.92 12.58 10.10
CA SER A 102 -34.90 11.51 10.28
C SER A 102 -36.33 12.05 10.25
N PRO A 103 -37.29 11.35 9.61
CA PRO A 103 -37.11 10.15 8.76
C PRO A 103 -36.58 10.52 7.37
N LEU A 104 -36.01 9.56 6.64
CA LEU A 104 -35.67 9.69 5.21
C LEU A 104 -36.53 8.71 4.40
N THR A 105 -37.37 9.24 3.54
CA THR A 105 -38.14 8.48 2.55
C THR A 105 -37.66 8.84 1.15
N VAL A 106 -37.34 7.85 0.34
CA VAL A 106 -37.07 8.02 -1.09
C VAL A 106 -38.24 7.47 -1.91
N THR A 107 -38.67 8.22 -2.91
CA THR A 107 -39.66 7.80 -3.89
C THR A 107 -38.98 7.75 -5.25
N LYS A 108 -39.08 6.61 -5.94
CA LYS A 108 -38.57 6.46 -7.31
C LYS A 108 -39.69 6.06 -8.25
N GLY A 109 -39.74 6.72 -9.40
CA GLY A 109 -40.66 6.45 -10.50
C GLY A 109 -40.02 5.57 -11.58
N PRO A 110 -40.83 4.87 -12.38
CA PRO A 110 -40.36 4.02 -13.48
C PRO A 110 -39.74 4.81 -14.65
N ASP A 111 -39.95 6.13 -14.69
CA ASP A 111 -39.33 7.04 -15.65
C ASP A 111 -37.94 7.53 -15.20
N GLY A 112 -37.41 7.00 -14.09
CA GLY A 112 -36.15 7.41 -13.49
C GLY A 112 -36.27 8.69 -12.65
N SER A 113 -37.46 9.28 -12.52
CA SER A 113 -37.67 10.36 -11.55
C SER A 113 -37.44 9.82 -10.13
N ALA A 114 -36.76 10.59 -9.30
CA ALA A 114 -36.56 10.23 -7.91
C ALA A 114 -36.73 11.49 -7.05
N SER A 115 -37.33 11.36 -5.88
CA SER A 115 -37.35 12.42 -4.86
C SER A 115 -37.10 11.84 -3.48
N ALA A 116 -36.48 12.63 -2.62
CA ALA A 116 -36.25 12.28 -1.22
C ALA A 116 -36.95 13.30 -0.33
N THR A 117 -37.71 12.82 0.65
CA THR A 117 -38.24 13.62 1.74
C THR A 117 -37.52 13.25 3.01
N PHE A 118 -36.89 14.24 3.65
CA PHE A 118 -36.22 14.05 4.92
C PHE A 118 -36.42 15.22 5.86
N THR A 119 -36.32 14.98 7.17
CA THR A 119 -36.41 16.04 8.19
C THR A 119 -35.07 16.25 8.84
N VAL A 120 -34.54 17.48 8.79
CA VAL A 120 -33.29 17.88 9.44
C VAL A 120 -33.59 18.94 10.49
N GLU A 121 -33.23 18.69 11.75
CA GLU A 121 -33.49 19.61 12.88
C GLU A 121 -34.98 19.98 13.03
N GLY A 122 -35.88 19.05 12.71
CA GLY A 122 -37.33 19.27 12.78
C GLY A 122 -37.92 20.05 11.59
N VAL A 123 -37.12 20.37 10.57
CA VAL A 123 -37.58 20.97 9.32
C VAL A 123 -37.62 19.90 8.23
N GLU A 124 -38.81 19.62 7.70
CA GLU A 124 -39.00 18.73 6.56
C GLU A 124 -38.56 19.42 5.27
N GLU A 125 -37.81 18.68 4.44
CA GLU A 125 -37.34 19.09 3.13
C GLU A 125 -37.65 17.98 2.13
N THR A 126 -38.17 18.34 0.96
CA THR A 126 -38.34 17.43 -0.18
C THR A 126 -37.49 17.92 -1.33
N VAL A 127 -36.67 17.03 -1.86
CA VAL A 127 -35.66 17.33 -2.87
C VAL A 127 -35.83 16.37 -4.04
N GLU A 128 -35.82 16.91 -5.25
CA GLU A 128 -35.73 16.10 -6.48
C GLU A 128 -34.31 15.56 -6.63
N GLY A 129 -34.22 14.27 -6.93
CA GLY A 129 -32.97 13.56 -7.14
C GLY A 129 -32.50 13.61 -8.58
N ARG A 130 -31.20 13.37 -8.77
CA ARG A 130 -30.60 13.06 -10.06
C ARG A 130 -29.93 11.71 -9.99
N THR A 131 -30.17 10.83 -10.95
CA THR A 131 -29.40 9.60 -11.12
C THR A 131 -28.08 9.93 -11.81
N MET A 132 -26.96 9.58 -11.19
CA MET A 132 -25.62 9.74 -11.75
C MET A 132 -25.27 8.57 -12.66
N ALA A 133 -24.26 8.73 -13.53
CA ALA A 133 -23.93 7.69 -14.51
C ALA A 133 -23.41 6.40 -13.87
N GLY A 134 -22.90 6.45 -12.65
CA GLY A 134 -22.59 5.28 -11.82
C GLY A 134 -23.80 4.70 -11.07
N GLY A 135 -25.04 5.04 -11.45
CA GLY A 135 -26.27 4.44 -10.92
C GLY A 135 -26.76 4.97 -9.56
N VAL A 136 -26.00 5.88 -8.94
CA VAL A 136 -26.34 6.48 -7.65
C VAL A 136 -27.41 7.56 -7.82
N ASP A 137 -28.50 7.48 -7.06
CA ASP A 137 -29.46 8.57 -6.96
C ASP A 137 -29.00 9.57 -5.90
N LEU A 138 -28.80 10.81 -6.34
CA LEU A 138 -28.30 11.90 -5.52
C LEU A 138 -29.38 12.97 -5.29
N PHE A 139 -29.66 13.27 -4.03
CA PHE A 139 -30.61 14.27 -3.56
C PHE A 139 -29.84 15.35 -2.78
N VAL A 140 -29.72 16.56 -3.35
CA VAL A 140 -28.97 17.67 -2.73
C VAL A 140 -29.93 18.72 -2.17
N GLY A 141 -30.17 18.67 -0.86
CA GLY A 141 -30.98 19.64 -0.16
C GLY A 141 -30.17 20.83 0.36
N GLY A 142 -30.88 21.83 0.89
CA GLY A 142 -30.30 22.95 1.61
C GLY A 142 -29.79 22.57 3.00
N ARG A 143 -30.20 21.42 3.56
CA ARG A 143 -29.79 20.97 4.90
C ARG A 143 -29.00 19.66 4.93
N ALA A 144 -29.19 18.78 3.96
CA ALA A 144 -28.47 17.53 3.86
C ALA A 144 -28.32 17.10 2.41
N THR A 145 -27.29 16.31 2.15
CA THR A 145 -27.14 15.57 0.90
C THR A 145 -27.33 14.08 1.16
N VAL A 146 -28.16 13.43 0.35
CA VAL A 146 -28.46 12.01 0.42
C VAL A 146 -28.05 11.34 -0.89
N ALA A 147 -27.32 10.23 -0.80
CA ALA A 147 -27.06 9.33 -1.92
C ALA A 147 -27.68 7.97 -1.62
N VAL A 148 -28.32 7.35 -2.62
CA VAL A 148 -28.87 5.99 -2.52
C VAL A 148 -28.42 5.18 -3.72
N TRP A 149 -27.99 3.95 -3.49
CA TRP A 149 -27.50 3.05 -4.53
C TRP A 149 -27.81 1.59 -4.21
N ALA A 150 -27.77 0.74 -5.23
CA ALA A 150 -27.88 -0.70 -5.06
C ALA A 150 -26.55 -1.34 -4.67
N ASP A 151 -26.56 -2.30 -3.77
CA ASP A 151 -25.41 -3.17 -3.52
C ASP A 151 -25.12 -3.94 -4.83
N PRO A 152 -23.94 -3.78 -5.45
CA PRO A 152 -23.64 -4.50 -6.67
C PRO A 152 -23.60 -6.02 -6.38
N GLU A 153 -24.26 -6.83 -7.22
CA GLU A 153 -24.31 -8.28 -7.01
C GLU A 153 -22.90 -8.90 -7.13
N GLY A 154 -22.44 -9.61 -6.09
CA GLY A 154 -21.32 -10.55 -6.22
C GLY A 154 -20.25 -10.45 -5.14
N ASP A 155 -19.91 -9.24 -4.70
CA ASP A 155 -18.79 -8.97 -3.79
C ASP A 155 -19.19 -8.02 -2.64
N GLN A 156 -18.41 -8.01 -1.56
CA GLN A 156 -18.59 -7.03 -0.49
C GLN A 156 -18.08 -5.67 -0.96
N HIS A 157 -18.94 -4.94 -1.65
CA HIS A 157 -18.61 -3.61 -2.10
C HIS A 157 -18.59 -2.67 -0.91
N GLN A 158 -17.52 -1.92 -0.81
CA GLN A 158 -17.38 -0.87 0.19
C GLN A 158 -17.39 0.48 -0.51
N VAL A 159 -17.86 1.47 0.24
CA VAL A 159 -17.97 2.85 -0.24
C VAL A 159 -17.17 3.74 0.66
N GLN A 160 -16.33 4.57 0.05
CA GLN A 160 -15.56 5.58 0.73
C GLN A 160 -15.93 6.97 0.18
N PRO A 161 -16.46 7.87 1.02
CA PRO A 161 -16.66 9.25 0.61
C PRO A 161 -15.32 9.94 0.40
N TRP A 162 -15.25 10.72 -0.68
CA TRP A 162 -14.08 11.49 -1.05
C TRP A 162 -14.47 12.95 -1.31
N PRO A 163 -13.67 13.93 -0.84
CA PRO A 163 -12.51 13.77 0.05
C PRO A 163 -12.90 13.30 1.46
N ASN A 164 -12.05 12.49 2.09
CA ASN A 164 -12.25 11.94 3.45
C ASN A 164 -12.27 13.02 4.56
N SER A 165 -12.08 14.29 4.20
CA SER A 165 -12.12 15.43 5.12
C SER A 165 -13.53 15.80 5.59
N TYR A 166 -14.58 15.28 4.96
CA TYR A 166 -15.95 15.54 5.41
C TYR A 166 -16.27 14.78 6.70
N ARG A 167 -16.38 15.50 7.81
CA ARG A 167 -16.94 14.97 9.06
C ARG A 167 -18.46 14.96 8.97
N GLY A 168 -19.10 14.00 9.64
CA GLY A 168 -20.56 14.02 9.82
C GLY A 168 -21.36 13.32 8.72
N TYR A 169 -20.77 12.35 8.03
CA TYR A 169 -21.55 11.45 7.16
C TYR A 169 -21.95 10.17 7.90
N GLU A 170 -23.02 9.56 7.41
CA GLU A 170 -23.50 8.24 7.82
C GLU A 170 -23.67 7.39 6.57
N ILE A 171 -23.13 6.18 6.59
CA ILE A 171 -23.33 5.17 5.55
C ILE A 171 -23.98 3.97 6.20
N GLY A 172 -25.02 3.44 5.55
CA GLY A 172 -25.72 2.27 6.06
C GLY A 172 -26.59 1.61 5.01
N ARG A 173 -27.19 0.48 5.40
CA ARG A 173 -28.17 -0.24 4.59
C ARG A 173 -29.55 0.37 4.77
N ALA A 174 -30.29 0.54 3.69
CA ALA A 174 -31.66 1.01 3.73
C ALA A 174 -32.54 0.04 4.53
N GLN A 175 -33.51 0.58 5.27
CA GLN A 175 -34.38 -0.26 6.09
C GLN A 175 -35.41 -1.01 5.23
N GLY A 176 -35.42 -2.33 5.33
CA GLY A 176 -36.40 -3.19 4.66
C GLY A 176 -36.00 -3.65 3.26
N ASP A 177 -34.85 -3.19 2.75
CA ASP A 177 -34.23 -3.69 1.53
C ASP A 177 -32.72 -3.91 1.77
N ASP A 178 -32.32 -5.18 1.85
CA ASP A 178 -30.92 -5.56 2.12
C ASP A 178 -29.99 -5.24 0.94
N ASP A 179 -30.57 -4.97 -0.23
CA ASP A 179 -29.84 -4.78 -1.48
C ASP A 179 -29.66 -3.27 -1.80
N LEU A 180 -30.07 -2.37 -0.89
CA LEU A 180 -29.91 -0.91 -1.03
C LEU A 180 -29.08 -0.31 0.10
N TRP A 181 -28.20 0.62 -0.26
CA TRP A 181 -27.36 1.38 0.64
C TRP A 181 -27.63 2.88 0.49
N TYR A 182 -27.29 3.61 1.55
CA TYR A 182 -27.38 5.05 1.56
C TYR A 182 -26.15 5.70 2.17
N LEU A 183 -25.97 6.96 1.80
CA LEU A 183 -25.11 7.92 2.48
C LEU A 183 -25.93 9.16 2.79
N VAL A 184 -25.86 9.64 4.02
CA VAL A 184 -26.36 10.96 4.42
C VAL A 184 -25.18 11.80 4.88
N SER A 185 -25.15 13.07 4.48
CA SER A 185 -24.12 14.04 4.85
C SER A 185 -24.72 15.44 4.98
N ASP A 186 -23.93 16.37 5.52
CA ASP A 186 -24.30 17.78 5.59
C ASP A 186 -24.53 18.40 4.20
N ALA A 187 -25.31 19.49 4.16
CA ALA A 187 -25.56 20.25 2.95
C ALA A 187 -24.26 20.66 2.23
N GLY A 188 -24.26 20.57 0.90
CA GLY A 188 -23.17 21.05 0.07
C GLY A 188 -22.06 20.03 -0.19
N TYR A 189 -22.06 18.87 0.47
CA TYR A 189 -21.31 17.72 -0.04
C TYR A 189 -21.93 17.32 -1.38
N LEU A 190 -21.12 17.30 -2.45
CA LEU A 190 -21.52 16.78 -3.75
C LEU A 190 -20.81 15.43 -3.93
N PRO A 191 -21.51 14.30 -3.71
CA PRO A 191 -20.94 12.94 -3.78
C PRO A 191 -20.61 12.47 -5.20
N GLU A 192 -20.31 13.37 -6.14
CA GLU A 192 -19.87 12.95 -7.48
C GLU A 192 -18.60 12.09 -7.45
N ASP A 193 -17.90 12.13 -6.31
CA ASP A 193 -16.66 11.42 -6.04
C ASP A 193 -16.82 10.32 -4.97
N LEU A 194 -18.03 9.80 -4.72
CA LEU A 194 -18.14 8.56 -3.92
C LEU A 194 -17.34 7.47 -4.62
N LEU A 195 -16.34 6.95 -3.92
CA LEU A 195 -15.52 5.85 -4.39
C LEU A 195 -16.18 4.55 -4.00
N PHE A 196 -16.52 3.78 -5.02
CA PHE A 196 -16.95 2.40 -4.91
C PHE A 196 -15.77 1.52 -5.26
N PHE A 197 -15.64 0.40 -4.56
CA PHE A 197 -14.58 -0.55 -4.87
C PHE A 197 -14.99 -1.99 -4.61
N SER A 198 -14.39 -2.87 -5.42
CA SER A 198 -14.31 -4.32 -5.24
C SER A 198 -12.85 -4.70 -4.97
N ASP A 199 -12.52 -5.98 -4.91
CA ASP A 199 -11.13 -6.44 -4.76
C ASP A 199 -10.22 -6.02 -5.93
N HIS A 200 -10.79 -5.69 -7.10
CA HIS A 200 -10.03 -5.43 -8.33
C HIS A 200 -10.34 -4.11 -9.02
N ASP A 201 -11.48 -3.49 -8.71
CA ASP A 201 -11.97 -2.33 -9.42
C ASP A 201 -12.27 -1.20 -8.46
N VAL A 202 -12.02 0.03 -8.91
CA VAL A 202 -12.43 1.25 -8.22
C VAL A 202 -13.16 2.13 -9.22
N TRP A 203 -14.29 2.71 -8.83
CA TRP A 203 -15.04 3.63 -9.68
C TRP A 203 -15.77 4.68 -8.87
N THR A 204 -16.23 5.72 -9.56
CA THR A 204 -16.94 6.84 -8.93
C THR A 204 -18.44 6.76 -9.14
N ALA A 205 -19.17 7.46 -8.29
CA ALA A 205 -20.61 7.74 -8.45
C ALA A 205 -20.96 8.38 -9.80
N SER A 206 -20.05 9.20 -10.33
CA SER A 206 -20.15 9.81 -11.66
C SER A 206 -19.88 8.82 -12.81
N GLY A 207 -19.55 7.56 -12.53
CA GLY A 207 -19.32 6.51 -13.52
C GLY A 207 -17.90 6.47 -14.09
N THR A 208 -16.96 7.22 -13.50
CA THR A 208 -15.54 7.15 -13.88
C THR A 208 -14.94 5.88 -13.29
N VAL A 209 -14.37 5.03 -14.13
CA VAL A 209 -13.66 3.82 -13.70
C VAL A 209 -12.18 4.14 -13.58
N ALA A 210 -11.57 3.74 -12.46
CA ALA A 210 -10.14 3.91 -12.23
C ALA A 210 -9.33 3.04 -13.18
N GLU A 211 -8.15 3.53 -13.56
CA GLU A 211 -7.11 2.64 -14.05
C GLU A 211 -6.62 1.79 -12.87
N THR A 212 -6.46 0.48 -13.06
CA THR A 212 -6.00 -0.43 -12.01
C THR A 212 -4.84 -1.29 -12.48
N VAL A 213 -3.96 -1.65 -11.54
CA VAL A 213 -2.87 -2.59 -11.78
C VAL A 213 -2.67 -3.47 -10.55
N GLU A 214 -2.44 -4.76 -10.78
CA GLU A 214 -2.14 -5.71 -9.72
C GLU A 214 -0.70 -5.53 -9.25
N LEU A 215 -0.53 -5.44 -7.93
CA LEU A 215 0.75 -5.46 -7.24
C LEU A 215 0.93 -6.82 -6.59
N THR A 216 2.04 -7.50 -6.87
CA THR A 216 2.38 -8.74 -6.19
C THR A 216 3.88 -8.85 -5.96
N ASP A 217 4.25 -9.47 -4.84
CA ASP A 217 5.61 -9.92 -4.57
C ASP A 217 5.72 -11.46 -4.46
N GLY A 218 4.64 -12.15 -4.84
CA GLY A 218 4.49 -13.60 -4.77
C GLY A 218 3.82 -14.14 -3.50
N ARG A 219 3.82 -13.38 -2.38
CA ARG A 219 3.09 -13.75 -1.15
C ARG A 219 1.89 -12.85 -0.91
N ALA A 220 2.01 -11.56 -1.21
CA ALA A 220 0.95 -10.57 -1.10
C ALA A 220 0.43 -10.14 -2.47
N GLU A 221 -0.86 -9.81 -2.52
CA GLU A 221 -1.56 -9.29 -3.70
C GLU A 221 -2.36 -8.05 -3.28
N ALA A 222 -2.18 -6.95 -4.00
CA ALA A 222 -2.94 -5.71 -3.83
C ALA A 222 -3.30 -5.15 -5.21
N VAL A 223 -4.27 -4.25 -5.29
CA VAL A 223 -4.60 -3.56 -6.54
C VAL A 223 -4.40 -2.08 -6.38
N ALA A 224 -3.39 -1.53 -7.06
CA ALA A 224 -3.21 -0.09 -7.14
C ALA A 224 -4.18 0.51 -8.16
N PHE A 225 -4.66 1.72 -7.88
CA PHE A 225 -5.60 2.40 -8.76
C PHE A 225 -5.25 3.89 -8.93
N SER A 226 -5.68 4.45 -10.06
CA SER A 226 -5.59 5.87 -10.37
C SER A 226 -6.89 6.39 -10.99
N LEU A 227 -7.42 7.46 -10.39
CA LEU A 227 -8.53 8.27 -10.88
C LEU A 227 -8.00 9.65 -11.22
N SER A 228 -7.36 9.76 -12.39
CA SER A 228 -6.72 11.01 -12.85
C SER A 228 -7.67 12.22 -12.91
N GLY A 229 -8.96 11.99 -13.18
CA GLY A 229 -9.97 13.04 -13.16
C GLY A 229 -10.20 13.68 -11.78
N LEU A 230 -9.83 12.98 -10.70
CA LEU A 230 -9.99 13.42 -9.32
C LEU A 230 -8.65 13.66 -8.59
N ASP A 231 -7.52 13.41 -9.25
CA ASP A 231 -6.19 13.40 -8.63
C ASP A 231 -6.13 12.47 -7.40
N VAL A 232 -6.79 11.30 -7.52
CA VAL A 232 -6.85 10.29 -6.46
C VAL A 232 -6.14 9.04 -6.93
N THR A 233 -5.19 8.58 -6.13
CA THR A 233 -4.49 7.32 -6.34
C THR A 233 -4.42 6.56 -5.02
N GLY A 234 -4.49 5.24 -5.06
CA GLY A 234 -4.46 4.44 -3.84
C GLY A 234 -4.29 2.97 -4.13
N VAL A 235 -4.58 2.16 -3.13
CA VAL A 235 -4.61 0.71 -3.25
C VAL A 235 -5.86 0.12 -2.63
N VAL A 236 -6.36 -0.97 -3.22
CA VAL A 236 -7.31 -1.88 -2.59
C VAL A 236 -6.55 -3.10 -2.11
N HIS A 237 -6.71 -3.45 -0.83
CA HIS A 237 -6.10 -4.62 -0.23
C HIS A 237 -7.01 -5.22 0.84
N HIS A 238 -7.30 -6.53 0.74
CA HIS A 238 -8.22 -7.26 1.61
C HIS A 238 -9.57 -6.55 1.85
N GLY A 239 -10.21 -6.12 0.75
CA GLY A 239 -11.49 -5.42 0.81
C GLY A 239 -11.42 -4.06 1.52
N SER A 240 -10.26 -3.42 1.60
CA SER A 240 -10.10 -2.07 2.13
C SER A 240 -9.45 -1.17 1.09
N LEU A 241 -10.03 0.01 0.85
CA LEU A 241 -9.48 1.04 -0.01
C LEU A 241 -8.66 2.01 0.82
N ASN A 242 -7.42 2.25 0.40
CA ASN A 242 -6.51 3.20 1.02
C ASN A 242 -6.06 4.19 -0.04
N VAL A 243 -6.56 5.42 0.02
CA VAL A 243 -6.01 6.53 -0.77
C VAL A 243 -4.65 6.88 -0.20
N MET A 244 -3.65 7.00 -1.08
CA MET A 244 -2.26 7.19 -0.67
C MET A 244 -1.72 8.50 -1.22
N GLU A 245 -1.05 9.27 -0.37
CA GLU A 245 -0.31 10.47 -0.77
C GLU A 245 1.00 10.08 -1.47
N ALA A 246 1.56 11.00 -2.27
CA ALA A 246 2.84 10.76 -2.90
C ALA A 246 3.90 10.60 -1.81
N ASP A 247 4.89 9.74 -2.05
CA ASP A 247 5.94 9.44 -1.10
C ASP A 247 5.40 8.93 0.26
N SER A 248 4.42 8.04 0.20
CA SER A 248 3.80 7.42 1.38
C SER A 248 3.83 5.90 1.31
N PHE A 249 3.59 5.25 2.45
CA PHE A 249 3.45 3.80 2.49
C PHE A 249 2.33 3.41 3.45
N GLY A 250 1.67 2.31 3.14
CA GLY A 250 0.69 1.65 3.97
C GLY A 250 1.24 0.35 4.53
N LEU A 251 0.86 0.03 5.76
CA LEU A 251 1.17 -1.22 6.42
C LEU A 251 -0.12 -2.00 6.67
N THR A 252 -0.08 -3.27 6.37
CA THR A 252 -1.19 -4.19 6.65
C THR A 252 -0.63 -5.56 7.02
N GLY A 253 -1.44 -6.36 7.70
CA GLY A 253 -1.06 -7.70 8.13
C GLY A 253 -1.80 -8.76 7.34
N GLY A 254 -1.19 -9.92 7.19
CA GLY A 254 -1.80 -11.12 6.66
C GLY A 254 -1.42 -12.34 7.49
N GLU A 255 -2.24 -13.37 7.39
CA GLU A 255 -1.92 -14.71 7.90
C GLU A 255 -1.88 -15.64 6.69
N GLU A 256 -0.78 -16.36 6.50
CA GLU A 256 -0.75 -17.40 5.49
C GLU A 256 -1.74 -18.50 5.88
N ALA A 257 -2.34 -19.15 4.89
CA ALA A 257 -3.17 -20.29 5.18
C ALA A 257 -2.34 -21.37 5.91
N TRP A 258 -2.91 -22.00 6.94
CA TRP A 258 -2.21 -22.99 7.78
C TRP A 258 -1.50 -24.11 7.02
N TRP A 259 -1.97 -24.46 5.81
CA TRP A 259 -1.34 -25.48 4.97
C TRP A 259 -0.09 -24.99 4.21
N ARG A 260 0.20 -23.68 4.23
CA ARG A 260 1.43 -23.04 3.78
C ARG A 260 2.40 -22.67 4.91
N GLY A 261 1.97 -22.77 6.16
CA GLY A 261 2.80 -22.47 7.34
C GLY A 261 1.97 -21.86 8.46
N GLY A 262 0.92 -21.09 8.11
CA GLY A 262 0.16 -20.33 9.11
C GLY A 262 0.93 -19.10 9.61
N ASP A 263 1.98 -18.71 8.90
CA ASP A 263 2.86 -17.63 9.33
C ASP A 263 2.17 -16.28 9.18
N VAL A 264 2.33 -15.46 10.20
CA VAL A 264 1.90 -14.06 10.15
C VAL A 264 2.96 -13.29 9.38
N TYR A 265 2.52 -12.52 8.39
CA TYR A 265 3.37 -11.65 7.60
C TYR A 265 2.83 -10.22 7.62
N SER A 266 3.74 -9.26 7.44
CA SER A 266 3.39 -7.86 7.18
C SER A 266 3.51 -7.59 5.69
N VAL A 267 2.55 -6.83 5.14
CA VAL A 267 2.60 -6.30 3.78
C VAL A 267 2.81 -4.80 3.86
N THR A 268 3.85 -4.34 3.18
CA THR A 268 4.16 -2.93 2.99
C THR A 268 3.86 -2.56 1.55
N ILE A 269 2.94 -1.63 1.36
CA ILE A 269 2.62 -1.09 0.05
C ILE A 269 3.15 0.34 0.00
N VAL A 270 3.95 0.66 -1.01
CA VAL A 270 4.61 1.96 -1.18
C VAL A 270 3.97 2.69 -2.35
N ARG A 271 3.59 3.95 -2.15
CA ARG A 271 3.38 4.94 -3.23
C ARG A 271 4.62 5.83 -3.27
N ALA A 272 5.51 5.57 -4.22
CA ALA A 272 6.75 6.32 -4.39
C ALA A 272 6.53 7.59 -5.22
N PRO A 273 7.50 8.52 -5.24
CA PRO A 273 7.50 9.64 -6.19
C PRO A 273 7.39 9.20 -7.65
N ASP A 274 6.87 10.08 -8.49
CA ASP A 274 6.56 9.78 -9.90
C ASP A 274 7.82 9.54 -10.76
N GLU A 275 9.02 9.78 -10.26
CA GLU A 275 10.28 9.46 -10.94
C GLU A 275 10.88 8.12 -10.48
N ALA A 276 10.37 7.54 -9.40
CA ALA A 276 10.90 6.29 -8.86
C ALA A 276 10.69 5.14 -9.87
N THR A 277 11.75 4.39 -10.11
CA THR A 277 11.74 3.13 -10.86
C THR A 277 11.97 1.92 -9.95
N HIS A 278 12.55 2.17 -8.78
CA HIS A 278 12.83 1.17 -7.77
C HIS A 278 12.52 1.68 -6.38
N VAL A 279 12.17 0.76 -5.49
CA VAL A 279 12.00 1.01 -4.07
C VAL A 279 12.58 -0.12 -3.23
N ARG A 280 12.85 0.16 -1.96
CA ARG A 280 13.21 -0.87 -0.96
C ARG A 280 12.74 -0.43 0.43
N PRO A 281 12.24 -1.35 1.27
CA PRO A 281 11.86 -1.04 2.65
C PRO A 281 13.11 -0.82 3.50
N VAL A 282 12.98 0.06 4.50
CA VAL A 282 14.07 0.39 5.42
C VAL A 282 13.53 0.33 6.85
N TRP A 283 14.27 -0.33 7.72
CA TRP A 283 13.99 -0.40 9.15
C TRP A 283 14.99 0.46 9.90
N LEU A 284 14.45 1.41 10.65
CA LEU A 284 15.19 2.27 11.55
C LEU A 284 15.08 1.73 12.99
N ASP A 285 16.05 2.04 13.83
CA ASP A 285 15.91 1.86 15.28
C ASP A 285 15.20 3.05 15.96
N GLU A 286 15.19 3.06 17.30
CA GLU A 286 14.60 4.12 18.10
C GLU A 286 15.30 5.48 17.96
N GLU A 287 16.52 5.52 17.39
CA GLU A 287 17.31 6.72 17.14
C GLU A 287 17.26 7.15 15.66
N ASP A 288 16.31 6.59 14.89
CA ASP A 288 16.17 6.78 13.44
C ASP A 288 17.38 6.31 12.60
N ALA A 289 18.28 5.51 13.17
CA ALA A 289 19.42 4.96 12.46
C ALA A 289 19.03 3.71 11.65
N VAL A 290 19.52 3.62 10.41
CA VAL A 290 19.24 2.47 9.52
C VAL A 290 19.84 1.18 10.10
N ARG A 291 18.97 0.23 10.45
CA ARG A 291 19.35 -1.10 10.94
C ARG A 291 19.34 -2.15 9.84
N LEU A 292 18.33 -2.10 8.98
CA LEU A 292 18.14 -3.06 7.90
C LEU A 292 17.63 -2.35 6.65
N VAL A 293 18.15 -2.78 5.51
CA VAL A 293 17.65 -2.42 4.19
C VAL A 293 17.19 -3.68 3.49
N GLY A 294 15.94 -3.67 3.03
CA GLY A 294 15.32 -4.82 2.43
C GLY A 294 15.71 -5.01 0.97
N GLY A 295 15.14 -6.05 0.37
CA GLY A 295 15.27 -6.29 -1.06
C GLY A 295 14.74 -5.12 -1.88
N ARG A 296 15.40 -4.85 -3.01
CA ARG A 296 14.91 -3.91 -4.03
C ARG A 296 13.76 -4.55 -4.80
N ALA A 297 12.72 -3.77 -5.05
CA ALA A 297 11.66 -4.08 -6.00
C ALA A 297 11.57 -2.99 -7.10
N GLU A 298 11.09 -3.39 -8.27
CA GLU A 298 10.72 -2.46 -9.34
C GLU A 298 9.35 -1.86 -9.05
N THR A 299 9.16 -0.58 -9.39
CA THR A 299 7.85 0.06 -9.26
C THR A 299 6.96 -0.28 -10.45
N VAL A 300 5.69 -0.51 -10.20
CA VAL A 300 4.63 -0.64 -11.20
C VAL A 300 3.88 0.69 -11.32
N ARG A 301 3.52 1.09 -12.55
CA ARG A 301 2.82 2.36 -12.83
C ARG A 301 1.32 2.17 -12.97
N VAL A 302 0.55 3.10 -12.44
CA VAL A 302 -0.88 3.26 -12.67
C VAL A 302 -1.23 4.73 -12.77
N GLY A 303 -1.67 5.17 -13.95
CA GLY A 303 -1.62 6.60 -14.31
C GLY A 303 -0.21 7.16 -14.13
N ASP A 304 -0.08 8.27 -13.40
CA ASP A 304 1.21 8.92 -13.16
C ASP A 304 1.95 8.38 -11.92
N ALA A 305 1.26 7.63 -11.04
CA ALA A 305 1.80 7.17 -9.76
C ALA A 305 2.64 5.88 -9.87
N ALA A 306 3.66 5.78 -9.02
CA ALA A 306 4.55 4.61 -8.91
C ALA A 306 4.27 3.82 -7.62
N TYR A 307 4.05 2.52 -7.76
CA TYR A 307 3.73 1.64 -6.63
C TYR A 307 4.65 0.43 -6.53
N SER A 308 4.78 -0.13 -5.33
CA SER A 308 5.37 -1.44 -5.10
C SER A 308 4.78 -2.07 -3.86
N THR A 309 4.89 -3.39 -3.74
CA THR A 309 4.47 -4.14 -2.56
C THR A 309 5.61 -5.05 -2.07
N PHE A 310 5.66 -5.28 -0.75
CA PHE A 310 6.64 -6.13 -0.09
C PHE A 310 5.97 -6.90 1.04
N SER A 311 6.22 -8.19 1.14
CA SER A 311 5.83 -9.05 2.24
C SER A 311 7.04 -9.44 3.06
N HIS A 312 6.87 -9.47 4.38
CA HIS A 312 7.92 -9.88 5.30
C HIS A 312 7.32 -10.90 6.28
N ALA A 313 7.89 -12.09 6.34
CA ALA A 313 7.49 -13.05 7.36
C ALA A 313 7.98 -12.57 8.74
N GLY A 314 7.22 -12.84 9.81
CA GLY A 314 7.60 -12.43 11.16
C GLY A 314 8.98 -12.92 11.60
N GLU A 315 9.41 -14.10 11.14
CA GLU A 315 10.72 -14.68 11.43
C GLU A 315 11.88 -14.06 10.62
N GLU A 316 11.57 -13.40 9.50
CA GLU A 316 12.56 -12.77 8.61
C GLU A 316 12.96 -11.37 9.10
N ASN A 317 12.31 -10.85 10.15
CA ASN A 317 12.66 -9.55 10.74
C ASN A 317 13.74 -9.71 11.82
N PRO A 318 14.95 -9.12 11.64
CA PRO A 318 16.02 -9.17 12.63
C PRO A 318 15.77 -8.26 13.85
N LEU A 319 14.77 -7.39 13.80
CA LEU A 319 14.33 -6.57 14.93
C LEU A 319 13.27 -7.30 15.75
N ASP A 320 13.04 -6.86 16.99
CA ASP A 320 12.02 -7.42 17.90
C ASP A 320 10.73 -7.72 17.11
N PRO A 321 10.10 -8.91 17.26
CA PRO A 321 8.82 -9.21 16.64
C PRO A 321 7.68 -8.25 17.04
N ALA A 322 7.90 -7.29 17.95
CA ALA A 322 7.03 -6.13 18.13
C ALA A 322 7.22 -5.02 17.07
N SER A 323 8.34 -4.98 16.36
CA SER A 323 8.75 -4.01 15.33
C SER A 323 8.75 -4.63 13.92
N LEU A 324 7.64 -5.32 13.59
CA LEU A 324 7.51 -6.09 12.34
C LEU A 324 7.34 -5.27 11.06
N SER A 325 7.40 -3.94 11.16
CA SER A 325 7.07 -3.06 10.05
C SER A 325 8.26 -2.18 9.68
N PRO A 326 8.58 -2.03 8.38
CA PRO A 326 9.52 -0.98 7.99
C PRO A 326 9.00 0.36 8.49
N SER A 327 9.88 1.14 9.10
CA SER A 327 9.55 2.48 9.55
C SER A 327 9.56 3.47 8.39
N THR A 328 10.25 3.15 7.30
CA THR A 328 10.30 3.98 6.09
C THR A 328 10.65 3.16 4.83
N PHE A 329 10.80 3.83 3.70
CA PHE A 329 11.35 3.24 2.48
C PHE A 329 12.36 4.19 1.83
N GLN A 330 13.15 3.62 0.94
CA GLN A 330 13.98 4.38 0.01
C GLN A 330 13.52 4.14 -1.42
N TRP A 331 13.73 5.13 -2.28
CA TRP A 331 13.39 5.05 -3.70
C TRP A 331 14.60 5.43 -4.56
N SER A 332 14.58 5.01 -5.82
CA SER A 332 15.63 5.31 -6.79
C SER A 332 15.05 5.46 -8.20
N ALA A 333 15.50 6.46 -8.94
CA ALA A 333 15.13 6.67 -10.34
C ALA A 333 15.98 5.83 -11.31
N ASP A 334 17.22 5.49 -10.94
CA ASP A 334 18.19 4.79 -11.78
C ASP A 334 18.58 3.39 -11.24
N GLY A 335 18.11 3.04 -10.05
CA GLY A 335 18.47 1.81 -9.34
C GLY A 335 19.84 1.85 -8.65
N HIS A 336 20.51 3.01 -8.62
CA HIS A 336 21.84 3.22 -8.08
C HIS A 336 21.87 4.28 -6.97
N THR A 337 21.27 5.44 -7.19
CA THR A 337 21.15 6.52 -6.21
C THR A 337 19.85 6.37 -5.44
N TRP A 338 19.93 6.30 -4.12
CA TRP A 338 18.80 6.05 -3.24
C TRP A 338 18.47 7.30 -2.42
N HIS A 339 17.19 7.63 -2.36
CA HIS A 339 16.64 8.76 -1.62
C HIS A 339 15.76 8.24 -0.48
N ASN A 340 15.82 8.88 0.67
CA ASN A 340 14.93 8.57 1.78
C ASN A 340 13.54 9.17 1.53
N LYS A 341 12.50 8.51 2.03
CA LYS A 341 11.15 9.09 2.10
C LYS A 341 11.18 10.42 2.86
N GLY A 342 10.52 11.43 2.30
CA GLY A 342 10.35 12.75 2.90
C GLY A 342 11.60 13.63 2.83
N ASP A 343 12.70 13.14 2.23
CA ASP A 343 13.89 13.95 2.01
C ASP A 343 13.64 14.86 0.80
N ASP A 344 13.06 16.02 1.08
CA ASP A 344 12.91 17.15 0.17
C ASP A 344 14.24 17.92 -0.02
N GLY A 345 15.36 17.35 0.43
CA GLY A 345 16.70 17.90 0.26
C GLY A 345 17.23 18.68 1.46
N GLU A 346 16.57 18.61 2.62
CA GLU A 346 17.09 19.13 3.89
C GLU A 346 17.50 17.99 4.85
N GLY A 347 18.57 17.29 4.47
CA GLY A 347 19.61 16.82 5.40
C GLY A 347 19.17 15.83 6.47
N ILE A 348 18.80 14.62 6.06
CA ILE A 348 19.05 13.44 6.89
C ILE A 348 20.44 12.94 6.49
N ASP A 349 21.38 12.92 7.44
CA ASP A 349 22.72 12.37 7.25
C ASP A 349 22.62 11.00 6.56
N ASP A 350 23.21 10.89 5.36
CA ASP A 350 23.20 9.68 4.53
C ASP A 350 23.48 8.45 5.42
N PRO A 351 22.67 7.38 5.34
CA PRO A 351 22.94 6.18 6.12
C PRO A 351 24.30 5.63 5.72
N VAL A 352 25.23 5.73 6.67
CA VAL A 352 26.58 5.22 6.62
C VAL A 352 26.55 3.81 6.05
N THR A 353 26.93 3.65 4.78
CA THR A 353 26.94 2.32 4.17
C THR A 353 28.17 1.57 4.67
N THR A 354 27.97 0.49 5.42
CA THR A 354 29.10 -0.34 5.88
C THR A 354 29.53 -1.31 4.77
N VAL A 355 30.76 -1.20 4.30
CA VAL A 355 31.32 -2.04 3.23
C VAL A 355 32.61 -2.75 3.68
N GLY A 356 32.91 -3.92 3.11
CA GLY A 356 34.12 -4.70 3.40
C GLY A 356 35.11 -4.75 2.24
N PRO A 357 36.27 -5.42 2.41
CA PRO A 357 37.28 -5.56 1.35
C PRO A 357 36.74 -6.25 0.10
N GLY A 358 37.12 -5.74 -1.07
CA GLY A 358 36.62 -6.16 -2.39
C GLY A 358 35.36 -5.42 -2.85
N ALA A 359 34.71 -4.64 -1.97
CA ALA A 359 33.60 -3.77 -2.36
C ALA A 359 34.09 -2.59 -3.21
N ARG A 360 33.17 -2.03 -4.00
CA ARG A 360 33.38 -0.77 -4.70
C ARG A 360 32.49 0.31 -4.09
N ILE A 361 33.06 1.46 -3.82
CA ILE A 361 32.35 2.63 -3.30
C ILE A 361 32.48 3.79 -4.27
N LEU A 362 31.52 4.70 -4.24
CA LEU A 362 31.58 5.98 -4.95
C LEU A 362 31.86 7.08 -3.92
N LEU A 363 32.89 7.88 -4.17
CA LEU A 363 33.18 9.10 -3.42
C LEU A 363 33.33 10.23 -4.43
N LEU A 364 32.58 11.32 -4.29
CA LEU A 364 32.64 12.48 -5.18
C LEU A 364 32.51 12.12 -6.67
N GLY A 365 31.74 11.08 -6.99
CA GLY A 365 31.53 10.58 -8.35
C GLY A 365 32.65 9.71 -8.92
N GLU A 366 33.70 9.41 -8.16
CA GLU A 366 34.76 8.48 -8.54
C GLU A 366 34.63 7.14 -7.80
N ALA A 367 34.94 6.04 -8.50
CA ALA A 367 34.82 4.69 -7.96
C ALA A 367 36.15 4.23 -7.35
N TYR A 368 36.09 3.73 -6.11
CA TYR A 368 37.23 3.17 -5.39
C TYR A 368 36.98 1.72 -5.02
N GLU A 369 38.02 0.90 -5.09
CA GLU A 369 38.00 -0.44 -4.55
C GLU A 369 38.46 -0.42 -3.09
N VAL A 370 37.65 -1.02 -2.22
CA VAL A 370 38.02 -1.22 -0.82
C VAL A 370 39.01 -2.38 -0.75
N ALA A 371 40.18 -2.14 -0.17
CA ALA A 371 41.15 -3.18 0.14
C ALA A 371 41.62 -3.08 1.59
N VAL A 372 42.57 -3.92 1.97
CA VAL A 372 43.25 -3.85 3.26
C VAL A 372 44.76 -3.69 3.05
N ASP A 373 45.39 -2.90 3.90
CA ASP A 373 46.84 -2.75 3.92
C ASP A 373 47.54 -3.93 4.61
N ALA A 374 48.88 -3.85 4.73
CA ALA A 374 49.69 -4.89 5.35
C ALA A 374 49.38 -5.12 6.85
N TYR A 375 48.68 -4.18 7.49
CA TYR A 375 48.27 -4.23 8.89
C TYR A 375 46.80 -4.58 9.07
N GLY A 376 46.06 -4.81 7.98
CA GLY A 376 44.64 -5.17 8.01
C GLY A 376 43.70 -3.97 8.17
N TRP A 377 44.17 -2.74 7.97
CA TRP A 377 43.31 -1.56 7.95
C TRP A 377 42.72 -1.32 6.56
N PRO A 378 41.49 -0.79 6.48
CA PRO A 378 40.91 -0.38 5.21
C PRO A 378 41.79 0.61 4.44
N GLN A 379 41.88 0.40 3.13
CA GLN A 379 42.45 1.33 2.18
C GLN A 379 41.52 1.46 0.97
N LEU A 380 41.56 2.63 0.32
CA LEU A 380 40.85 2.87 -0.93
C LEU A 380 41.84 2.89 -2.08
N LEU A 381 41.55 2.09 -3.10
CA LEU A 381 42.36 1.99 -4.31
C LEU A 381 41.64 2.67 -5.47
N GLU A 382 42.37 3.45 -6.24
CA GLU A 382 41.93 3.90 -7.56
C GLU A 382 41.83 2.73 -8.53
N ALA A 383 41.20 2.94 -9.68
CA ALA A 383 41.01 1.90 -10.70
C ALA A 383 42.33 1.31 -11.25
N ASP A 384 43.45 2.02 -11.12
CA ASP A 384 44.79 1.57 -11.51
C ASP A 384 45.55 0.84 -10.38
N GLY A 385 44.91 0.68 -9.21
CA GLY A 385 45.48 0.03 -8.03
C GLY A 385 46.37 0.95 -7.18
N THR A 386 46.46 2.25 -7.50
CA THR A 386 47.14 3.21 -6.63
C THR A 386 46.31 3.49 -5.38
N VAL A 387 47.00 3.72 -4.26
CA VAL A 387 46.33 3.97 -2.97
C VAL A 387 45.90 5.43 -2.91
N PHE A 388 44.59 5.65 -2.82
CA PHE A 388 43.97 6.96 -2.60
C PHE A 388 43.95 7.34 -1.12
N LEU A 389 43.48 6.43 -0.26
CA LEU A 389 43.40 6.60 1.20
C LEU A 389 44.01 5.37 1.87
N THR A 390 44.96 5.58 2.78
CA THR A 390 45.40 4.58 3.77
C THR A 390 45.40 5.24 5.15
N VAL A 391 44.90 4.51 6.14
CA VAL A 391 44.76 5.01 7.51
C VAL A 391 46.00 4.68 8.36
N SER A 392 46.79 3.69 7.96
CA SER A 392 48.00 3.30 8.65
C SER A 392 49.25 3.98 8.09
N ASP A 393 50.22 4.24 8.95
CA ASP A 393 51.60 4.61 8.60
C ASP A 393 52.54 3.38 8.67
N SER A 394 53.87 3.61 8.64
CA SER A 394 54.84 2.52 8.68
C SER A 394 54.80 1.67 9.95
N ASP A 395 54.20 2.15 11.04
CA ASP A 395 54.13 1.49 12.35
C ASP A 395 52.68 1.08 12.73
N GLY A 396 51.70 1.26 11.84
CA GLY A 396 50.27 1.01 12.10
C GLY A 396 49.44 2.32 12.08
N PRO A 397 48.20 2.34 12.59
CA PRO A 397 47.44 3.59 12.67
C PRO A 397 48.16 4.55 13.64
N PRO A 398 48.12 5.87 13.40
CA PRO A 398 48.78 6.83 14.29
C PRO A 398 48.33 6.61 15.73
N GLY A 399 49.29 6.50 16.65
CA GLY A 399 49.02 6.11 18.03
C GLY A 399 48.03 7.04 18.74
N GLY A 400 46.84 6.53 19.05
CA GLY A 400 45.76 7.23 19.75
C GLY A 400 44.42 6.51 19.57
N SER A 401 43.61 6.40 20.62
CA SER A 401 42.25 5.86 20.52
C SER A 401 41.33 6.93 19.89
N GLY A 402 40.95 6.75 18.62
CA GLY A 402 39.99 7.62 17.92
C GLY A 402 40.62 8.80 17.16
N GLY A 403 41.61 8.53 16.31
CA GLY A 403 42.14 9.54 15.40
C GLY A 403 41.26 9.71 14.16
N GLY A 404 41.23 10.93 13.62
CA GLY A 404 40.68 11.21 12.29
C GLY A 404 41.68 12.02 11.48
N GLY A 405 41.55 12.00 10.16
CA GLY A 405 42.39 12.74 9.24
C GLY A 405 41.59 13.41 8.13
N ILE A 406 42.28 14.22 7.34
CA ILE A 406 41.71 14.89 6.17
C ILE A 406 42.62 14.63 4.98
N ILE A 407 42.07 14.08 3.91
CA ILE A 407 42.72 14.00 2.61
C ILE A 407 42.19 15.13 1.72
N MET A 408 43.12 15.88 1.12
CA MET A 408 42.78 16.88 0.10
C MET A 408 42.73 16.21 -1.29
N TRP A 409 41.61 16.35 -1.98
CA TRP A 409 41.36 15.78 -3.30
C TRP A 409 42.03 16.61 -4.42
N ARG A 410 42.59 15.97 -5.47
CA ARG A 410 43.33 16.64 -6.59
C ARG A 410 42.43 16.80 -7.83
N GLN A 411 42.59 17.75 -8.78
CA GLN A 411 43.74 18.56 -9.24
C GLN A 411 43.32 20.00 -9.60
N HIS A 412 43.97 21.02 -9.03
CA HIS A 412 44.64 22.16 -9.69
C HIS A 412 45.21 23.09 -8.61
N TRP A 413 46.50 23.42 -8.74
CA TRP A 413 47.35 23.98 -7.69
C TRP A 413 47.13 25.46 -7.44
N TRP A 414 46.39 25.82 -6.37
CA TRP A 414 46.63 27.04 -5.59
C TRP A 414 46.17 26.87 -4.13
N PRO A 415 46.93 27.33 -3.09
CA PRO A 415 46.59 27.13 -1.67
C PRO A 415 45.32 27.83 -1.17
N TRP A 416 44.58 28.52 -2.04
CA TRP A 416 43.50 29.44 -1.68
C TRP A 416 42.21 29.22 -2.49
N SER A 417 42.07 28.10 -3.19
CA SER A 417 40.80 27.69 -3.78
C SER A 417 40.00 26.83 -2.80
N ASP A 418 38.68 26.89 -2.87
CA ASP A 418 37.83 25.92 -2.18
C ASP A 418 38.12 24.52 -2.75
N HIS A 419 38.30 23.54 -1.87
CA HIS A 419 38.70 22.19 -2.22
C HIS A 419 37.67 21.19 -1.72
N HIS A 420 37.40 20.15 -2.52
CA HIS A 420 36.77 18.95 -2.01
C HIS A 420 37.68 18.31 -0.97
N LYS A 421 37.11 17.93 0.18
CA LYS A 421 37.84 17.28 1.27
C LYS A 421 37.20 15.94 1.55
N VAL A 422 38.04 14.95 1.81
CA VAL A 422 37.58 13.67 2.35
C VAL A 422 38.02 13.63 3.80
N HIS A 423 37.06 13.70 4.71
CA HIS A 423 37.27 13.52 6.12
C HIS A 423 37.15 12.04 6.44
N PHE A 424 38.03 11.53 7.30
CA PHE A 424 37.90 10.17 7.78
C PHE A 424 38.15 10.08 9.28
N SER A 425 37.46 9.15 9.95
CA SER A 425 37.69 8.76 11.34
C SER A 425 37.90 7.25 11.39
N TYR A 426 38.70 6.78 12.34
CA TYR A 426 38.88 5.34 12.53
C TYR A 426 38.67 4.94 13.98
N SER A 427 38.17 3.73 14.18
CA SER A 427 38.00 3.12 15.49
C SER A 427 38.69 1.76 15.57
N HIS A 428 39.05 1.38 16.80
CA HIS A 428 39.66 0.09 17.10
C HIS A 428 38.84 -0.61 18.19
N GLY A 429 38.32 -1.81 17.89
CA GLY A 429 37.48 -2.59 18.82
C GLY A 429 35.97 -2.30 18.69
N ASP A 430 35.19 -2.64 19.71
CA ASP A 430 33.71 -2.61 19.73
C ASP A 430 33.08 -1.20 19.77
N ARG A 431 33.80 -0.16 19.35
CA ARG A 431 33.24 1.19 19.21
C ARG A 431 33.12 1.51 17.74
N ASP A 432 31.91 1.78 17.29
CA ASP A 432 31.66 2.29 15.96
C ASP A 432 32.44 3.61 15.77
N PRO A 433 33.09 3.83 14.62
CA PRO A 433 33.74 5.10 14.35
C PRO A 433 32.66 6.18 14.29
N GLU A 434 32.71 7.15 15.20
CA GLU A 434 31.87 8.34 15.08
C GLU A 434 32.19 8.99 13.73
N PRO A 435 31.21 9.24 12.86
CA PRO A 435 31.45 9.92 11.60
C PRO A 435 32.14 11.26 11.90
N PRO A 436 33.07 11.70 11.04
CA PRO A 436 33.68 13.02 11.16
C PRO A 436 32.60 14.08 11.42
N PRO A 437 32.78 15.02 12.37
CA PRO A 437 31.76 16.01 12.75
C PRO A 437 31.65 17.13 11.69
N VAL A 438 31.42 16.75 10.45
CA VAL A 438 31.26 17.61 9.27
C VAL A 438 30.08 17.09 8.46
N SER A 439 29.18 17.99 8.08
CA SER A 439 28.14 17.67 7.10
C SER A 439 28.80 17.49 5.73
N GLY A 440 28.48 16.39 5.06
CA GLY A 440 29.02 16.05 3.75
C GLY A 440 28.15 15.01 3.05
N GLN A 441 28.51 14.69 1.81
CA GLN A 441 27.89 13.65 1.00
C GLN A 441 28.75 12.37 1.02
N ASP A 442 28.20 11.28 0.49
CA ASP A 442 28.91 10.02 0.29
C ASP A 442 29.47 9.42 1.59
N VAL A 443 28.67 9.46 2.68
CA VAL A 443 29.05 8.92 3.99
C VAL A 443 29.13 7.39 3.93
N VAL A 444 30.32 6.84 4.18
CA VAL A 444 30.56 5.39 4.08
C VAL A 444 31.44 4.91 5.23
N THR A 445 31.11 3.77 5.84
CA THR A 445 31.99 3.09 6.80
C THR A 445 32.60 1.87 6.15
N ILE A 446 33.90 1.73 6.31
CA ILE A 446 34.68 0.67 5.69
C ILE A 446 35.23 -0.22 6.78
N THR A 447 34.97 -1.52 6.69
CA THR A 447 35.39 -2.52 7.68
C THR A 447 36.64 -3.24 7.22
N GLY A 448 37.59 -3.42 8.14
CA GLY A 448 38.79 -4.22 7.93
C GLY A 448 39.11 -5.08 9.17
N PRO A 449 39.95 -6.12 9.04
CA PRO A 449 40.32 -6.98 10.16
C PRO A 449 40.91 -6.24 11.38
N ALA A 450 41.50 -5.06 11.17
CA ALA A 450 42.11 -4.26 12.23
C ALA A 450 41.20 -3.18 12.84
N GLY A 451 40.06 -2.88 12.20
CA GLY A 451 39.13 -1.84 12.63
C GLY A 451 38.29 -1.27 11.50
N GLU A 452 37.56 -0.20 11.80
CA GLU A 452 36.63 0.45 10.88
C GLU A 452 37.09 1.88 10.56
N VAL A 453 36.73 2.36 9.37
CA VAL A 453 37.07 3.69 8.87
C VAL A 453 35.80 4.33 8.30
N SER A 454 35.29 5.38 8.93
CA SER A 454 34.22 6.19 8.37
C SER A 454 34.82 7.28 7.48
N VAL A 455 34.24 7.50 6.32
CA VAL A 455 34.68 8.46 5.30
C VAL A 455 33.50 9.34 4.90
N VAL A 456 33.74 10.66 4.84
CA VAL A 456 32.74 11.67 4.44
C VAL A 456 33.36 12.61 3.42
N ALA A 457 32.68 12.81 2.30
CA ALA A 457 33.11 13.73 1.27
C ALA A 457 32.44 15.10 1.46
N VAL A 458 33.25 16.15 1.55
CA VAL A 458 32.81 17.53 1.73
C VAL A 458 33.09 18.30 0.43
N PRO A 459 32.06 18.75 -0.31
CA PRO A 459 32.25 19.47 -1.55
C PRO A 459 32.96 20.81 -1.39
N ALA A 460 33.69 21.26 -2.42
CA ALA A 460 34.26 22.61 -2.43
C ALA A 460 33.16 23.68 -2.30
N GLY A 461 33.33 24.63 -1.37
CA GLY A 461 32.41 25.77 -1.19
C GLY A 461 31.19 25.49 -0.30
N SER A 462 31.19 24.35 0.41
CA SER A 462 30.22 24.01 1.46
C SER A 462 30.48 24.72 2.79
#